data_AF-A0A064CBK4-F1
#
_entry.id   AF-A0A064CBK4-F1
#
_cell.length_a   1.000
_cell.length_b   1.000
_cell.length_c   1.000
_cell.angle_alpha   90.00
_cell.angle_beta   90.00
_cell.angle_gamma   90.00
#
_symmetry.space_group_name_H-M   'P 1'
#
loop_
_entity.id
_entity.type
_entity.pdbx_description
1 polymer ?
#
loop_
_entity_poly.entity_id
_entity_poly.type
_entity_poly.pdbx_seq_one_letter_code
_entity_poly.pdbx_strand_id
1 'polypeptide(L)'
;MMMFGLSYGWLAARRRVREMVLPIVTTATGAFLVVIVFGMSAGIQEQSASLGHAGEIGRAVILIAITVLLVGVVEVAVATTRTIAHRTRELGVLGATGVPRRPVIAALLVEPAVAATLGAIVGVVLAIIAAVALGMLGLVPTEVSAAGLGFGAAIAVAVSIAAALATSVIPTWNAASRPPVHSLSSGG
;
A
#
# COMPACT_ATOMS: atom_id res chain seq x y z
N MET A 1 32.83 5.30 -19.35
CA MET A 1 32.09 4.07 -18.97
C MET A 1 30.85 4.33 -18.10
N MET A 2 30.82 5.33 -17.20
CA MET A 2 29.64 5.60 -16.33
C MET A 2 28.39 6.14 -17.05
N MET A 3 28.54 6.87 -18.16
CA MET A 3 27.42 7.53 -18.86
C MET A 3 26.44 6.54 -19.52
N PHE A 4 26.92 5.39 -20.00
CA PHE A 4 26.08 4.35 -20.59
C PHE A 4 25.34 3.52 -19.52
N GLY A 5 25.93 3.34 -18.34
CA GLY A 5 25.25 2.68 -17.21
C GLY A 5 24.05 3.47 -16.70
N LEU A 6 24.15 4.81 -16.69
CA LEU A 6 23.06 5.70 -16.28
C LEU A 6 21.90 5.71 -17.30
N SER A 7 22.19 5.68 -18.61
CA SER A 7 21.14 5.63 -19.63
C SER A 7 20.37 4.30 -19.63
N TYR A 8 21.06 3.16 -19.43
CA TYR A 8 20.39 1.86 -19.27
C TYR A 8 19.62 1.78 -17.94
N GLY A 9 20.19 2.31 -16.85
CA GLY A 9 19.52 2.40 -15.55
C GLY A 9 18.23 3.24 -15.61
N TRP A 10 18.26 4.37 -16.32
CA TRP A 10 17.09 5.25 -16.49
C TRP A 10 15.96 4.58 -17.30
N LEU A 11 16.28 3.89 -18.39
CA LEU A 11 15.29 3.16 -19.19
C LEU A 11 14.66 1.99 -18.42
N ALA A 12 15.46 1.27 -17.63
CA ALA A 12 14.99 0.20 -16.77
C ALA A 12 14.15 0.74 -15.59
N ALA A 13 14.49 1.91 -15.05
CA ALA A 13 13.72 2.58 -14.01
C ALA A 13 12.35 3.06 -14.53
N ARG A 14 12.30 3.63 -15.74
CA ARG A 14 11.07 4.18 -16.32
C ARG A 14 9.97 3.11 -16.54
N ARG A 15 10.34 1.89 -16.95
CA ARG A 15 9.38 0.77 -17.04
C ARG A 15 8.87 0.35 -15.65
N ARG A 16 9.78 0.22 -14.67
CA ARG A 16 9.41 -0.13 -13.28
C ARG A 16 8.51 0.91 -12.64
N VAL A 17 8.76 2.20 -12.85
CA VAL A 17 7.94 3.28 -12.30
C VAL A 17 6.48 3.13 -12.73
N ARG A 18 6.22 2.81 -14.01
CA ARG A 18 4.85 2.68 -14.51
C ARG A 18 4.10 1.50 -13.89
N GLU A 19 4.81 0.42 -13.56
CA GLU A 19 4.27 -0.75 -12.87
C GLU A 19 4.03 -0.48 -11.38
N MET A 20 4.85 0.38 -10.77
CA MET A 20 4.72 0.78 -9.36
C MET A 20 3.62 1.81 -9.09
N VAL A 21 3.11 2.53 -10.10
CA VAL A 21 2.03 3.52 -9.91
C VAL A 21 0.79 2.89 -9.29
N LEU A 22 0.34 1.74 -9.81
CA LEU A 22 -0.90 1.13 -9.36
C LEU A 22 -0.82 0.69 -7.88
N PRO A 23 0.22 -0.03 -7.43
CA PRO A 23 0.42 -0.34 -6.00
C PRO A 23 0.53 0.91 -5.10
N ILE A 24 1.19 1.97 -5.57
CA ILE A 24 1.32 3.22 -4.81
C ILE A 24 -0.05 3.86 -4.63
N VAL A 25 -0.85 3.97 -5.70
CA VAL A 25 -2.18 4.58 -5.66
C VAL A 25 -3.13 3.79 -4.78
N THR A 26 -3.17 2.46 -4.91
CA THR A 26 -4.06 1.63 -4.06
C THR A 26 -3.68 1.75 -2.59
N THR A 27 -2.38 1.69 -2.27
CA THR A 27 -1.92 1.86 -0.89
C THR A 27 -2.22 3.26 -0.37
N ALA A 28 -2.08 4.30 -1.20
CA ALA A 28 -2.42 5.67 -0.84
C ALA A 28 -3.90 5.83 -0.51
N THR A 29 -4.80 5.19 -1.27
CA THR A 29 -6.24 5.20 -0.99
C THR A 29 -6.52 4.56 0.37
N GLY A 30 -5.97 3.37 0.64
CA GLY A 30 -6.15 2.71 1.94
C GLY A 30 -5.60 3.55 3.11
N ALA A 31 -4.38 4.06 2.99
CA ALA A 31 -3.76 4.91 4.00
C ALA A 31 -4.56 6.21 4.24
N PHE A 32 -5.04 6.84 3.17
CA PHE A 32 -5.91 8.02 3.24
C PHE A 32 -7.16 7.74 4.08
N LEU A 33 -7.88 6.65 3.77
CA LEU A 33 -9.10 6.28 4.47
C LEU A 33 -8.86 5.99 5.96
N VAL A 34 -7.80 5.24 6.28
CA VAL A 34 -7.43 4.93 7.68
C VAL A 34 -7.18 6.21 8.47
N VAL A 35 -6.37 7.13 7.92
CA VAL A 35 -6.02 8.40 8.59
C VAL A 35 -7.27 9.24 8.84
N ILE A 36 -8.16 9.34 7.85
CA ILE A 36 -9.41 10.09 7.98
C ILE A 36 -10.36 9.47 9.00
N VAL A 37 -10.52 8.15 9.00
CA VAL A 37 -11.38 7.44 9.98
C VAL A 37 -10.91 7.72 11.41
N PHE A 38 -9.62 7.59 11.68
CA PHE A 38 -9.09 7.88 13.02
C PHE A 38 -9.10 9.38 13.35
N GLY A 39 -8.80 10.26 12.39
CA GLY A 39 -8.86 11.71 12.57
C GLY A 39 -10.26 12.21 12.94
N MET A 40 -11.31 11.65 12.33
CA MET A 40 -12.69 12.06 12.61
C MET A 40 -13.33 11.31 13.79
N SER A 41 -12.73 10.21 14.25
CA SER A 41 -13.32 9.35 15.29
C SER A 41 -13.68 10.09 16.59
N ALA A 42 -12.82 11.01 17.05
CA ALA A 42 -13.05 11.77 18.28
C ALA A 42 -14.23 12.74 18.11
N GLY A 43 -14.23 13.53 17.04
CA GLY A 43 -15.32 14.47 16.75
C GLY A 43 -16.67 13.76 16.55
N ILE A 44 -16.67 12.60 15.88
CA ILE A 44 -17.87 11.76 15.74
C ILE A 44 -18.38 11.31 17.12
N GLN A 45 -17.50 10.91 18.04
CA GLN A 45 -17.91 10.48 19.38
C GLN A 45 -18.48 11.63 20.23
N GLU A 46 -17.87 12.81 20.17
CA GLU A 46 -18.36 14.01 20.89
C GLU A 46 -19.76 14.41 20.41
N GLN A 47 -19.96 14.47 19.09
CA GLN A 47 -21.27 14.78 18.52
C GLN A 47 -22.31 13.70 18.88
N SER A 48 -21.91 12.43 18.85
CA SER A 48 -22.78 11.31 19.20
C SER A 48 -23.19 11.29 20.68
N ALA A 49 -22.34 11.82 21.57
CA ALA A 49 -22.65 11.96 22.99
C ALA A 49 -23.78 12.98 23.21
N SER A 50 -23.77 14.08 22.47
CA SER A 50 -24.86 15.07 22.51
C SER A 50 -26.21 14.52 22.04
N LEU A 51 -26.18 13.49 21.18
CA LEU A 51 -27.37 12.82 20.62
C LEU A 51 -27.84 11.61 21.45
N GLY A 52 -27.14 11.25 22.53
CA GLY A 52 -27.47 10.10 23.38
C GLY A 52 -27.12 8.71 22.80
N HIS A 53 -26.47 8.64 21.63
CA HIS A 53 -26.17 7.38 20.92
C HIS A 53 -24.66 7.09 20.81
N ALA A 54 -23.83 7.69 21.67
CA ALA A 54 -22.36 7.57 21.63
C ALA A 54 -21.83 6.13 21.61
N GLY A 55 -22.42 5.23 22.39
CA GLY A 55 -21.96 3.85 22.49
C GLY A 55 -22.15 3.06 21.19
N GLU A 56 -23.27 3.26 20.50
CA GLU A 56 -23.58 2.57 19.24
C GLU A 56 -22.73 3.11 18.10
N ILE A 57 -22.60 4.43 18.00
CA ILE A 57 -21.81 5.07 16.95
C ILE A 57 -20.31 4.78 17.15
N GLY A 58 -19.81 4.76 18.38
CA GLY A 58 -18.43 4.38 18.67
C GLY A 58 -18.08 2.97 18.20
N ARG A 59 -18.99 2.00 18.42
CA ARG A 59 -18.83 0.63 17.91
C ARG A 59 -18.84 0.58 16.38
N ALA A 60 -19.73 1.34 15.74
CA ALA A 60 -19.78 1.45 14.29
C ALA A 60 -18.47 2.00 13.71
N VAL A 61 -17.90 3.05 14.31
CA VAL A 61 -16.61 3.64 13.88
C VAL A 61 -15.48 2.62 13.98
N ILE A 62 -15.42 1.83 15.05
CA ILE A 62 -14.40 0.76 15.20
C ILE A 62 -14.55 -0.30 14.11
N LEU A 63 -15.78 -0.75 13.82
CA LEU A 63 -16.03 -1.73 12.76
C LEU A 63 -15.66 -1.17 11.38
N ILE A 64 -15.93 0.11 11.12
CA ILE A 64 -15.50 0.80 9.91
C ILE A 64 -13.97 0.84 9.83
N ALA A 65 -13.28 1.19 10.92
CA ALA A 65 -11.82 1.21 10.95
C ALA A 65 -11.22 -0.17 10.63
N ILE A 66 -11.76 -1.23 11.22
CA ILE A 66 -11.31 -2.61 10.96
C ILE A 66 -11.55 -3.00 9.50
N THR A 67 -12.75 -2.74 8.96
CA THR A 67 -13.07 -3.11 7.57
C THR A 67 -12.21 -2.35 6.56
N VAL A 68 -12.01 -1.03 6.76
CA VAL A 68 -11.11 -0.22 5.94
C VAL A 68 -9.68 -0.76 5.98
N LEU A 69 -9.20 -1.16 7.17
CA LEU A 69 -7.87 -1.76 7.31
C LEU A 69 -7.76 -3.07 6.52
N LEU A 70 -8.75 -3.96 6.64
CA LEU A 70 -8.76 -5.25 5.94
C LEU A 70 -8.81 -5.08 4.42
N VAL A 71 -9.64 -4.16 3.92
CA VAL A 71 -9.70 -3.84 2.49
C VAL A 71 -8.34 -3.36 2.00
N GLY A 72 -7.67 -2.47 2.74
CA GLY A 72 -6.32 -2.01 2.40
C GLY A 72 -5.30 -3.15 2.29
N VAL A 73 -5.33 -4.12 3.21
CA VAL A 73 -4.45 -5.31 3.14
C VAL A 73 -4.70 -6.11 1.87
N VAL A 74 -5.97 -6.32 1.50
CA VAL A 74 -6.35 -7.07 0.29
C VAL A 74 -5.93 -6.33 -0.98
N GLU A 75 -6.13 -5.02 -1.04
CA GLU A 75 -5.72 -4.19 -2.17
C GLU A 75 -4.21 -4.28 -2.43
N VAL A 76 -3.41 -4.20 -1.36
CA VAL A 76 -1.95 -4.38 -1.42
C VAL A 76 -1.59 -5.77 -1.95
N ALA A 77 -2.22 -6.83 -1.44
CA ALA A 77 -1.98 -8.20 -1.89
C ALA A 77 -2.26 -8.39 -3.40
N VAL A 78 -3.37 -7.81 -3.88
CA VAL A 78 -3.77 -7.86 -5.29
C VAL A 78 -2.78 -7.09 -6.16
N ALA A 79 -2.36 -5.89 -5.72
CA ALA A 79 -1.42 -5.06 -6.46
C ALA A 79 -0.04 -5.74 -6.60
N THR A 80 0.48 -6.34 -5.52
CA THR A 80 1.72 -7.12 -5.58
C THR A 80 1.59 -8.31 -6.51
N THR A 81 0.51 -9.09 -6.40
CA THR A 81 0.30 -10.28 -7.24
C THR A 81 0.31 -9.92 -8.73
N ARG A 82 -0.34 -8.81 -9.10
CA ARG A 82 -0.32 -8.30 -10.47
C ARG A 82 1.09 -7.89 -10.92
N THR A 83 1.82 -7.15 -10.08
CA THR A 83 3.18 -6.70 -10.39
C THR A 83 4.12 -7.88 -10.64
N ILE A 84 4.03 -8.95 -9.83
CA ILE A 84 4.82 -10.17 -10.00
C ILE A 84 4.41 -10.94 -11.27
N ALA A 85 3.12 -10.98 -11.59
CA ALA A 85 2.63 -11.67 -12.79
C ALA A 85 3.27 -11.11 -14.08
N HIS A 86 3.43 -9.79 -14.19
CA HIS A 86 4.07 -9.14 -15.33
C HIS A 86 5.57 -9.46 -15.49
N ARG A 87 6.22 -10.01 -14.45
CA ARG A 87 7.67 -10.28 -14.40
C ARG A 87 8.02 -11.75 -14.46
N THR A 88 7.05 -12.60 -14.76
CA THR A 88 7.24 -14.06 -14.88
C THR A 88 8.33 -14.45 -15.88
N ARG A 89 8.43 -13.76 -17.02
CA ARG A 89 9.47 -14.03 -18.04
C ARG A 89 10.88 -13.68 -17.54
N GLU A 90 11.05 -12.54 -16.87
CA GLU A 90 12.34 -12.12 -16.31
C GLU A 90 12.82 -13.10 -15.24
N LEU A 91 11.90 -13.54 -14.37
CA LEU A 91 12.18 -14.55 -13.35
C LEU A 91 12.49 -15.92 -13.95
N GLY A 92 11.88 -16.27 -15.08
CA GLY A 92 12.19 -17.48 -15.84
C GLY A 92 13.63 -17.51 -16.36
N VAL A 93 14.10 -16.38 -16.90
CA VAL A 93 15.49 -16.23 -17.37
C VAL A 93 16.47 -16.31 -16.19
N LEU A 94 16.19 -15.60 -15.10
CA LEU A 94 16.99 -15.67 -13.86
C LEU A 94 17.07 -17.10 -13.31
N GLY A 95 15.94 -17.81 -13.28
CA GLY A 95 15.88 -19.21 -12.86
C GLY A 95 16.70 -20.16 -13.76
N ALA A 96 16.74 -19.91 -15.07
CA ALA A 96 17.53 -20.71 -16.02
C ALA A 96 19.04 -20.55 -15.84
N THR A 97 19.50 -19.41 -15.31
CA THR A 97 20.92 -19.15 -15.04
C THR A 97 21.46 -19.77 -13.75
N GLY A 98 20.61 -20.44 -12.95
CA GLY A 98 21.02 -21.13 -11.72
C GLY A 98 21.20 -20.24 -10.49
N VAL A 99 20.68 -19.00 -10.52
CA VAL A 99 20.76 -18.08 -9.37
C VAL A 99 19.98 -18.65 -8.16
N PRO A 100 20.55 -18.62 -6.94
CA PRO A 100 19.86 -19.11 -5.75
C PRO A 100 18.58 -18.32 -5.46
N ARG A 101 17.52 -19.01 -5.01
CA ARG A 101 16.17 -18.44 -4.84
C ARG A 101 16.08 -17.34 -3.77
N ARG A 102 16.86 -17.46 -2.69
CA ARG A 102 16.77 -16.54 -1.53
C ARG A 102 17.11 -15.09 -1.89
N PRO A 103 18.24 -14.77 -2.56
CA PRO A 103 18.51 -13.43 -3.05
C PRO A 103 17.44 -12.89 -4.00
N VAL A 104 16.88 -13.74 -4.87
CA VAL A 104 15.83 -13.33 -5.82
C VAL A 104 14.55 -12.93 -5.08
N ILE A 105 14.12 -13.73 -4.10
CA ILE A 105 12.96 -13.41 -3.26
C ILE A 105 13.20 -12.11 -2.48
N ALA A 106 14.38 -11.95 -1.86
CA ALA A 106 14.71 -10.73 -1.13
C ALA A 106 14.66 -9.48 -2.03
N ALA A 107 15.24 -9.56 -3.24
CA ALA A 107 15.20 -8.46 -4.21
C ALA A 107 13.78 -8.13 -4.69
N LEU A 108 12.92 -9.14 -4.83
CA LEU A 108 11.52 -8.97 -5.22
C LEU A 108 10.66 -8.36 -4.12
N LEU A 109 11.00 -8.56 -2.83
CA LEU A 109 10.29 -7.96 -1.70
C LEU A 109 10.59 -6.46 -1.51
N VAL A 110 11.71 -5.97 -2.04
CA VAL A 110 12.06 -4.54 -1.96
C VAL A 110 11.03 -3.67 -2.67
N GLU A 111 10.53 -4.13 -3.82
CA GLU A 111 9.59 -3.36 -4.61
C GLU A 111 8.23 -3.11 -3.93
N PRO A 112 7.50 -4.13 -3.44
CA PRO A 112 6.26 -3.90 -2.71
C PRO A 112 6.49 -3.10 -1.42
N ALA A 113 7.65 -3.27 -0.76
CA ALA A 113 7.98 -2.46 0.42
C ALA A 113 8.13 -0.98 0.08
N VAL A 114 8.85 -0.65 -1.00
CA VAL A 114 9.02 0.73 -1.47
C VAL A 114 7.69 1.31 -1.93
N ALA A 115 6.91 0.56 -2.72
CA ALA A 115 5.62 1.01 -3.21
C ALA A 115 4.63 1.27 -2.06
N ALA A 116 4.58 0.39 -1.06
CA ALA A 116 3.73 0.57 0.10
C ALA A 116 4.15 1.75 0.97
N THR A 117 5.46 1.95 1.15
CA THR A 117 5.99 3.10 1.89
C THR A 117 5.62 4.42 1.20
N LEU A 118 5.86 4.52 -0.11
CA LEU A 118 5.53 5.71 -0.90
C LEU A 118 4.02 5.96 -0.92
N GLY A 119 3.22 4.92 -1.16
CA GLY A 119 1.77 5.01 -1.15
C GLY A 119 1.24 5.47 0.21
N ALA A 120 1.72 4.89 1.31
CA ALA A 120 1.31 5.29 2.65
C ALA A 120 1.65 6.76 2.94
N ILE A 121 2.86 7.22 2.59
CA ILE A 121 3.25 8.62 2.74
C ILE A 121 2.32 9.54 1.95
N VAL A 122 2.07 9.23 0.67
CA VAL A 122 1.18 10.02 -0.19
C VAL A 122 -0.24 10.04 0.39
N GLY A 123 -0.77 8.89 0.81
CA GLY A 123 -2.10 8.79 1.42
C GLY A 123 -2.24 9.61 2.70
N VAL A 124 -1.24 9.56 3.59
CA VAL A 124 -1.19 10.37 4.81
C VAL A 124 -1.17 11.86 4.49
N VAL A 125 -0.32 12.29 3.55
CA VAL A 125 -0.23 13.70 3.14
C VAL A 125 -1.57 14.17 2.57
N LEU A 126 -2.20 13.38 1.69
CA LEU A 126 -3.51 13.70 1.13
C LEU A 126 -4.60 13.76 2.21
N ALA A 127 -4.57 12.88 3.21
CA ALA A 127 -5.53 12.87 4.30
C ALA A 127 -5.40 14.10 5.19
N ILE A 128 -4.17 14.52 5.49
CA ILE A 128 -3.93 15.75 6.26
C ILE A 128 -4.40 16.97 5.47
N ILE A 129 -4.08 17.06 4.18
CA ILE A 129 -4.56 18.15 3.31
C ILE A 129 -6.09 18.18 3.29
N ALA A 130 -6.74 17.03 3.12
CA ALA A 130 -8.19 16.93 3.13
C ALA A 130 -8.79 17.34 4.47
N ALA A 131 -8.22 16.88 5.60
CA ALA A 131 -8.66 17.24 6.93
C ALA A 131 -8.59 18.75 7.19
N VAL A 132 -7.48 19.39 6.81
CA VAL A 132 -7.30 20.85 6.93
C VAL A 132 -8.29 21.59 6.03
N ALA A 133 -8.46 21.16 4.79
CA ALA A 133 -9.40 21.77 3.86
C ALA A 133 -10.85 21.67 4.36
N LEU A 134 -11.25 20.51 4.89
CA LEU A 134 -12.57 20.28 5.48
C LEU A 134 -12.83 21.21 6.68
N GLY A 135 -11.82 21.40 7.54
CA GLY A 135 -11.90 22.32 8.67
C GLY A 135 -12.00 23.79 8.23
N MET A 136 -11.19 24.22 7.27
CA MET A 136 -11.21 25.59 6.75
C MET A 136 -12.51 25.97 6.05
N LEU A 137 -13.12 25.01 5.34
CA LEU A 137 -14.38 25.23 4.61
C LEU A 137 -15.62 25.11 5.50
N GLY A 138 -15.47 24.71 6.77
CA GLY A 138 -16.60 24.48 7.68
C GLY A 138 -17.54 23.36 7.21
N LEU A 139 -17.04 22.43 6.39
CA LEU A 139 -17.85 21.35 5.79
C LEU A 139 -18.12 20.20 6.77
N VAL A 140 -17.42 20.17 7.90
CA VAL A 140 -17.59 19.16 8.94
C VAL A 140 -17.97 19.86 10.24
N PRO A 141 -19.11 19.51 10.87
CA PRO A 141 -19.54 20.13 12.13
C PRO A 141 -18.64 19.76 13.31
N THR A 142 -17.79 18.76 13.15
CA THR A 142 -16.90 18.20 14.17
C THR A 142 -15.44 18.44 13.81
N GLU A 143 -14.64 18.79 14.83
CA GLU A 143 -13.21 19.01 14.62
C GLU A 143 -12.49 17.71 14.28
N VAL A 144 -11.56 17.78 13.32
CA VAL A 144 -10.66 16.67 13.02
C VAL A 144 -9.55 16.65 14.07
N SER A 145 -9.47 15.56 14.84
CA SER A 145 -8.49 15.42 15.92
C SER A 145 -7.08 15.25 15.37
N ALA A 146 -6.18 16.17 15.74
CA ALA A 146 -4.75 16.06 15.41
C ALA A 146 -4.12 14.77 15.98
N ALA A 147 -4.52 14.36 17.18
CA ALA A 147 -4.07 13.10 17.77
C ALA A 147 -4.61 11.89 16.99
N GLY A 148 -5.87 11.94 16.55
CA GLY A 148 -6.47 10.92 15.67
C GLY A 148 -5.76 10.82 14.33
N LEU A 149 -5.42 11.94 13.70
CA LEU A 149 -4.65 11.98 12.45
C LEU A 149 -3.25 11.39 12.63
N GLY A 150 -2.55 11.75 13.70
CA GLY A 150 -1.22 11.22 14.01
C GLY A 150 -1.24 9.70 14.25
N PHE A 151 -2.21 9.23 15.03
CA PHE A 151 -2.41 7.80 15.27
C PHE A 151 -2.78 7.04 14.00
N GLY A 152 -3.72 7.57 13.23
CA GLY A 152 -4.13 7.02 11.93
C GLY A 152 -2.97 6.95 10.94
N ALA A 153 -2.10 7.97 10.90
CA ALA A 153 -0.91 7.97 10.07
C ALA A 153 0.10 6.89 10.48
N ALA A 154 0.36 6.75 11.78
CA ALA A 154 1.26 5.71 12.29
C ALA A 154 0.74 4.30 11.95
N ILE A 155 -0.55 4.04 12.17
CA ILE A 155 -1.18 2.77 11.79
C ILE A 155 -1.12 2.55 10.28
N ALA A 156 -1.49 3.55 9.48
CA ALA A 156 -1.51 3.44 8.03
C ALA A 156 -0.15 3.05 7.48
N VAL A 157 0.93 3.71 7.93
CA VAL A 157 2.30 3.38 7.50
C VAL A 157 2.72 1.99 7.97
N ALA A 158 2.54 1.69 9.26
CA ALA A 158 2.97 0.40 9.83
C ALA A 158 2.24 -0.77 9.18
N VAL A 159 0.92 -0.67 9.05
CA VAL A 159 0.09 -1.74 8.48
C VAL A 159 0.32 -1.87 6.97
N SER A 160 0.46 -0.77 6.23
CA SER A 160 0.73 -0.86 4.78
C SER A 160 2.04 -1.59 4.49
N ILE A 161 3.11 -1.28 5.23
CA ILE A 161 4.42 -1.95 5.06
C ILE A 161 4.33 -3.42 5.50
N ALA A 162 3.74 -3.69 6.66
CA ALA A 162 3.58 -5.05 7.17
C ALA A 162 2.73 -5.91 6.23
N ALA A 163 1.61 -5.38 5.75
CA ALA A 163 0.72 -6.03 4.80
C ALA A 163 1.43 -6.30 3.47
N ALA A 164 2.16 -5.31 2.94
CA ALA A 164 2.92 -5.47 1.71
C ALA A 164 3.94 -6.59 1.85
N LEU A 165 4.74 -6.60 2.91
CA LEU A 165 5.73 -7.65 3.12
C LEU A 165 5.08 -9.02 3.30
N ALA A 166 4.09 -9.14 4.19
CA ALA A 166 3.45 -10.41 4.52
C ALA A 166 2.72 -11.03 3.32
N THR A 167 1.94 -10.22 2.59
CA THR A 167 1.16 -10.70 1.44
C THR A 167 2.03 -10.99 0.23
N SER A 168 3.20 -10.36 0.12
CA SER A 168 4.12 -10.56 -1.00
C SER A 168 4.96 -11.83 -0.88
N VAL A 169 5.13 -12.41 0.32
CA VAL A 169 5.99 -13.59 0.50
C VAL A 169 5.54 -14.76 -0.37
N ILE A 170 4.25 -15.12 -0.29
CA ILE A 170 3.68 -16.28 -1.01
C ILE A 170 3.81 -16.13 -2.54
N PRO A 171 3.32 -15.04 -3.19
CA PRO A 171 3.42 -14.91 -4.64
C PRO A 171 4.87 -14.82 -5.12
N THR A 172 5.76 -14.19 -4.33
CA THR A 172 7.19 -14.09 -4.65
C THR A 172 7.87 -15.45 -4.61
N TRP A 173 7.58 -16.24 -3.58
CA TRP A 173 8.11 -17.60 -3.44
C TRP A 173 7.64 -18.50 -4.59
N ASN A 174 6.36 -18.42 -4.93
CA ASN A 174 5.76 -19.19 -6.01
C ASN A 174 6.37 -18.79 -7.37
N ALA A 175 6.57 -17.49 -7.61
CA ALA A 175 7.17 -17.01 -8.85
C ALA A 175 8.64 -17.46 -9.00
N ALA A 176 9.43 -17.38 -7.91
CA ALA A 176 10.83 -17.81 -7.90
C ALA A 176 11.03 -19.34 -7.97
N SER A 177 9.98 -20.13 -7.70
CA SER A 177 10.03 -21.59 -7.69
C SER A 177 9.51 -22.24 -8.99
N ARG A 178 8.95 -21.47 -9.93
CA ARG A 178 8.40 -21.99 -11.18
C ARG A 178 9.52 -22.44 -12.15
N PRO A 179 9.41 -23.63 -12.79
CA PRO A 179 10.38 -24.09 -13.77
C PRO A 179 10.54 -23.13 -14.96
N PRO A 180 11.78 -22.85 -15.44
CA PRO A 180 12.03 -21.91 -16.55
C PRO A 180 11.32 -22.25 -17.86
N VAL A 181 11.07 -23.55 -18.11
CA VAL A 181 10.44 -24.01 -19.35
C VAL A 181 9.01 -23.51 -19.50
N HIS A 182 8.28 -23.34 -18.39
CA HIS A 182 6.90 -22.85 -18.42
C HIS A 182 6.83 -21.32 -18.55
N SER A 183 7.77 -20.58 -17.99
CA SER A 183 7.80 -19.11 -18.07
C SER A 183 8.29 -18.57 -19.41
N LEU A 184 8.96 -19.39 -20.22
CA LEU A 184 9.38 -19.06 -21.57
C LEU A 184 8.35 -19.46 -22.65
N SER A 185 7.48 -20.44 -22.37
CA SER A 185 6.46 -20.94 -23.32
C SER A 185 5.05 -20.39 -23.11
N SER A 186 4.73 -19.83 -21.94
CA SER A 186 3.39 -19.33 -21.59
C SER A 186 3.14 -17.83 -21.85
N GLY A 187 4.03 -17.16 -22.57
CA GLY A 187 3.87 -15.74 -22.92
C GLY A 187 2.94 -15.52 -24.11
N GLY A 188 1.63 -15.46 -23.86
CA GLY A 188 0.60 -14.89 -24.74
C GLY A 188 -0.04 -13.68 -24.08
#